data_AF-A0A7D5RIU3-F1
#
_entry.id   AF-A0A7D5RIU3-F1
#
_cell.length_a   1.000
_cell.length_b   1.000
_cell.length_c   1.000
_cell.angle_alpha   90.00
_cell.angle_beta   90.00
_cell.angle_gamma   90.00
#
_symmetry.space_group_name_H-M   'P 1'
#
loop_
_entity.id
_entity.type
_entity.pdbx_description
1 polymer ?
#
loop_
_entity_poly.entity_id
_entity_poly.type
_entity_poly.pdbx_seq_one_letter_code
_entity_poly.pdbx_strand_id
1 'polypeptide(L)' 'MIERYTIHSTIQQLVTRFNIEESPGYKPSYNAAPGKLLPVITHQSPQGFSFLLGHCTQMDKG' A
#
# COMPACT_ATOMS: atom_id res chain seq x y z
N MET A 1 -11.65 -16.46 6.05
CA MET A 1 -10.74 -15.65 5.19
C MET A 1 -11.18 -14.21 5.31
N ILE A 2 -10.34 -13.30 5.81
CA ILE A 2 -10.64 -11.87 5.84
C ILE A 2 -10.20 -11.30 4.50
N GLU A 3 -11.15 -11.11 3.59
CA GLU A 3 -10.88 -10.65 2.23
C GLU A 3 -10.88 -9.13 2.11
N ARG A 4 -11.23 -8.41 3.18
CA ARG A 4 -11.38 -6.96 3.16
C ARG A 4 -10.80 -6.31 4.40
N TYR A 5 -10.20 -5.15 4.21
CA TYR A 5 -9.63 -4.38 5.30
C TYR A 5 -9.68 -2.88 5.00
N THR A 6 -9.34 -2.09 6.02
CA THR A 6 -9.35 -0.63 5.97
C THR A 6 -7.92 -0.09 6.06
N ILE A 7 -7.59 0.80 5.13
CA ILE A 7 -6.41 1.66 5.14
C ILE A 7 -6.91 3.06 5.52
N HIS A 8 -6.85 3.42 6.80
CA HIS A 8 -7.40 4.68 7.31
C HIS A 8 -6.34 5.79 7.49
N SER A 9 -5.05 5.43 7.57
CA SER A 9 -3.98 6.38 7.86
C SER A 9 -3.90 7.47 6.81
N THR A 10 -3.64 8.71 7.24
CA THR A 10 -3.48 9.84 6.32
C THR A 10 -2.11 9.79 5.64
N ILE A 11 -1.96 10.50 4.51
CA ILE A 11 -0.68 10.59 3.80
C ILE A 11 0.44 11.13 4.71
N GLN A 12 0.14 12.15 5.51
CA GLN A 12 1.07 12.77 6.45
C GLN A 12 1.57 11.77 7.50
N GLN A 13 0.67 10.97 8.09
CA GLN A 13 1.05 9.95 9.06
C GLN A 13 2.01 8.91 8.46
N LEU A 14 1.79 8.53 7.20
CA LEU A 14 2.62 7.55 6.52
C LEU A 14 3.97 8.14 6.09
N VAL A 15 3.99 9.36 5.56
CA VAL A 15 5.20 10.12 5.23
C VAL A 15 6.10 10.25 6.46
N THR A 16 5.56 10.68 7.60
CA THR A 16 6.34 10.82 8.84
C THR A 16 6.81 9.46 9.36
N ARG A 17 5.97 8.43 9.34
CA ARG A 17 6.31 7.11 9.89
C ARG A 17 7.37 6.39 9.08
N PHE A 18 7.33 6.49 7.76
CA PHE A 18 8.19 5.73 6.85
C PHE A 18 9.30 6.59 6.22
N ASN A 19 9.34 7.90 6.50
CA ASN A 19 10.30 8.85 5.96
C ASN A 19 10.39 8.80 4.41
N ILE A 20 9.22 8.83 3.77
CA ILE A 20 9.06 8.78 2.31
C ILE A 20 8.59 10.14 1.78
N GLU A 21 8.69 10.35 0.47
CA GLU A 21 8.14 11.53 -0.17
C GLU A 21 6.60 11.48 -0.22
N GLU A 22 5.96 12.64 -0.16
CA GLU A 22 4.53 12.75 -0.37
C GLU A 22 4.19 12.45 -1.83
N SER A 23 3.48 11.35 -2.06
CA SER A 23 3.08 10.93 -3.40
C SER A 23 1.68 11.47 -3.75
N PRO A 24 1.54 12.27 -4.82
CA PRO A 24 0.23 12.69 -5.29
C PRO A 24 -0.56 11.47 -5.78
N GLY A 25 -1.69 11.18 -5.12
CA GLY A 25 -2.60 10.09 -5.52
C GLY A 25 -2.94 9.10 -4.40
N TYR A 26 -2.20 9.10 -3.28
CA TYR A 26 -2.61 8.31 -2.12
C TYR A 26 -3.96 8.80 -1.57
N LYS A 27 -4.86 7.85 -1.31
CA LYS A 27 -6.11 8.09 -0.60
C LYS A 27 -6.38 6.92 0.37
N PRO A 28 -6.88 7.20 1.58
CA PRO A 28 -7.41 6.16 2.46
C PRO A 28 -8.43 5.28 1.73
N SER A 29 -8.42 3.97 2.00
CA SER A 29 -9.32 3.00 1.40
C SER A 29 -10.02 2.19 2.48
N TYR A 30 -11.32 2.44 2.68
CA TYR A 30 -12.12 1.76 3.70
C TYR A 30 -12.65 0.39 3.27
N ASN A 31 -12.41 0.01 2.01
CA ASN A 31 -12.89 -1.24 1.42
C ASN A 31 -11.81 -1.86 0.52
N ALA A 32 -10.58 -1.95 1.04
CA ALA A 32 -9.47 -2.61 0.35
C ALA A 32 -9.76 -4.11 0.24
N ALA A 33 -9.48 -4.70 -0.92
CA ALA A 33 -9.80 -6.09 -1.24
C ALA A 33 -8.86 -6.63 -2.33
N PRO A 34 -8.73 -7.97 -2.47
CA PRO A 34 -8.07 -8.58 -3.61
C PRO A 34 -8.59 -8.06 -4.96
N GLY A 35 -7.68 -7.97 -5.94
CA GLY A 35 -8.00 -7.45 -7.28
C GLY A 35 -8.17 -5.92 -7.38
N LYS A 36 -8.07 -5.18 -6.27
CA LYS A 36 -7.97 -3.71 -6.28
C LYS A 36 -6.51 -3.26 -6.33
N LEU A 37 -6.25 -2.08 -6.89
CA LEU A 37 -4.96 -1.41 -6.76
C LEU A 37 -4.82 -0.88 -5.33
N LEU A 38 -3.71 -1.21 -4.69
CA LEU A 38 -3.44 -0.89 -3.30
C LEU A 38 -2.10 -0.18 -3.17
N PRO A 39 -2.02 0.88 -2.34
CA PRO A 39 -0.76 1.54 -2.07
C PRO A 39 0.12 0.65 -1.20
N VAL A 40 1.38 0.48 -1.60
CA VAL A 40 2.41 -0.26 -0.87
C VAL A 40 3.69 0.57 -0.79
N ILE A 41 4.47 0.33 0.25
CA ILE A 41 5.82 0.88 0.41
C ILE A 41 6.77 -0.32 0.36
N THR A 42 7.71 -0.33 -0.58
CA THR A 42 8.68 -1.42 -0.74
C THR A 42 9.89 -1.22 0.16
N HIS A 43 10.43 -2.30 0.71
CA HIS A 43 11.61 -2.23 1.59
C HIS A 43 12.88 -1.82 0.83
N GLN A 44 13.05 -2.25 -0.43
CA GLN A 44 14.14 -1.80 -1.27
C GLN A 44 13.77 -0.42 -1.85
N SER A 45 14.56 0.60 -1.48
CA SER A 45 14.43 1.99 -1.95
C SER A 45 13.04 2.61 -1.75
N PRO A 46 12.59 2.81 -0.49
CA PRO A 46 11.31 3.45 -0.19
C PRO A 46 11.39 4.96 -0.54
N GLN A 47 11.16 5.30 -1.80
CA GLN A 47 11.07 6.70 -2.24
C GLN A 47 9.64 7.24 -2.09
N GLY A 48 8.63 6.37 -2.16
CA GLY A 48 7.22 6.74 -2.08
C GLY A 48 6.29 5.53 -2.18
N PHE A 49 5.03 5.78 -2.54
CA PHE A 49 4.05 4.72 -2.76
C PHE A 49 4.16 4.12 -4.15
N SER A 50 4.09 2.78 -4.20
CA SER A 50 3.79 2.03 -5.42
C SER A 50 2.38 1.48 -5.35
N PHE A 51 1.72 1.27 -6.49
CA PHE A 51 0.37 0.70 -6.53
C PHE A 51 0.43 -0.71 -7.12
N LEU A 52 0.11 -1.70 -6.31
CA LEU A 52 0.09 -3.11 -6.71
C LEU A 52 -1.32 -3.68 -6.64
N LEU A 53 -1.62 -4.64 -7.52
CA LEU A 53 -2.87 -5.39 -7.44
C LEU A 53 -2.87 -6.26 -6.18
N GLY A 54 -3.93 -6.18 -5.38
CA GLY A 54 -4.11 -6.92 -4.12
C GLY A 54 -4.24 -8.44 -4.25
N HIS A 55 -3.88 -8.99 -5.41
CA HIS A 55 -3.71 -10.42 -5.63
C HIS A 55 -2.22 -10.68 -5.90
N CYS A 56 -1.35 -10.27 -4.98
CA CYS A 56 0.04 -10.67 -5.01
C CYS A 56 0.11 -12.07 -4.38
N THR A 57 -0.31 -13.08 -5.14
CA THR A 57 0.07 -14.46 -4.87
C THR A 57 1.59 -14.47 -4.83
N GLN A 58 2.10 -14.87 -3.67
CA GLN A 58 3.49 -15.21 -3.40
C GLN A 58 4.18 -15.67 -4.69
N MET A 59 5.08 -14.84 -5.25
CA MET A 59 6.07 -15.37 -6.18
C MET A 59 6.97 -16.27 -5.33
N ASP A 60 6.56 -17.53 -5.27
CA ASP A 60 7.30 -18.63 -4.70
C ASP A 60 8.68 -18.62 -5.37
N LYS A 61 9.70 -18.26 -4.58
CA LYS A 61 11.07 -18.56 -4.96
C LYS A 61 11.28 -20.03 -4.61
N GLY A 62 11.30 -20.89 -5.62
CA GLY A 62 11.60 -22.31 -5.50
C GLY A 62 11.42 -23.04 -6.81
#